data_AF-A0A7V2VHG5-F1
#
_entry.id   AF-A0A7V2VHG5-F1
#
_cell.length_a   1.000
_cell.length_b   1.000
_cell.length_c   1.000
_cell.angle_alpha   90.00
_cell.angle_beta   90.00
_cell.angle_gamma   90.00
#
_symmetry.space_group_name_H-M   'P 1'
#
loop_
_entity.id
_entity.type
_entity.pdbx_description
1 polymer ?
#
loop_
_entity_poly.entity_id
_entity_poly.type
_entity_poly.pdbx_seq_one_letter_code
_entity_poly.pdbx_strand_id
1 'polypeptide(L)'
;MTKQTGTIITAVVGVITLLCCTIPMCIGGVMIFAGLGTWNTEFGQTAQTGSIPVAYGVAPCCLSILVLAVPLLLWVFLVRGKGQ
;
A
#
# COMPACT_ATOMS: atom_id res chain seq x y z
N MET A 1 9.66 -6.23 28.08
CA MET A 1 10.07 -5.92 26.69
C MET A 1 11.03 -4.73 26.75
N THR A 2 12.21 -4.81 26.15
CA THR A 2 13.17 -3.69 26.18
C THR A 2 12.84 -2.68 25.08
N LYS A 3 13.20 -1.41 25.31
CA LYS A 3 12.97 -0.31 24.36
C LYS A 3 13.58 -0.60 22.98
N GLN A 4 14.72 -1.28 22.96
CA GLN A 4 15.43 -1.68 21.75
C GLN A 4 14.68 -2.75 20.95
N THR A 5 14.12 -3.76 21.63
CA THR A 5 13.32 -4.80 20.97
C THR A 5 12.04 -4.22 20.34
N GLY A 6 11.38 -3.28 21.01
CA GLY A 6 10.19 -2.61 20.48
C GLY A 6 10.47 -1.84 19.19
N THR A 7 11.55 -1.04 19.16
CA THR A 7 11.94 -0.27 17.98
C THR A 7 12.26 -1.16 16.77
N ILE A 8 12.95 -2.28 16.98
CA ILE A 8 13.30 -3.22 15.91
C ILE A 8 12.02 -3.82 15.31
N ILE A 9 11.08 -4.26 16.15
CA ILE A 9 9.81 -4.83 15.67
C ILE A 9 9.05 -3.80 14.85
N THR A 10 8.93 -2.56 15.31
CA THR A 10 8.22 -1.50 14.57
C THR A 10 8.88 -1.21 13.22
N ALA A 11 10.22 -1.17 13.17
CA ALA A 11 10.94 -0.95 11.92
C ALA A 11 10.72 -2.11 10.92
N VAL A 12 10.82 -3.35 11.39
CA VAL A 12 10.61 -4.55 10.55
C VAL A 12 9.18 -4.60 10.03
N VAL A 13 8.18 -4.38 10.89
CA VAL A 13 6.76 -4.35 10.49
C VAL A 13 6.53 -3.23 9.48
N GLY A 14 7.07 -2.03 9.71
CA GLY A 14 6.95 -0.91 8.77
C GLY A 14 7.51 -1.25 7.38
N VAL A 15 8.70 -1.85 7.31
CA VAL A 15 9.32 -2.26 6.04
C VAL A 15 8.50 -3.33 5.32
N ILE A 16 8.00 -4.34 6.04
CA ILE A 16 7.18 -5.41 5.47
C ILE A 16 5.85 -4.84 4.92
N THR A 17 5.16 -4.00 5.68
CA THR A 17 3.89 -3.38 5.22
C THR A 17 4.09 -2.51 3.98
N LEU A 18 5.23 -1.81 3.90
CA LEU A 18 5.55 -0.93 2.77
C LEU A 18 5.87 -1.73 1.51
N LEU A 19 6.75 -2.73 1.62
CA LEU A 19 7.19 -3.57 0.50
C LEU A 19 6.12 -4.56 0.02
N CYS A 20 5.38 -5.17 0.94
CA CYS A 20 4.47 -6.29 0.61
C CYS A 20 3.05 -5.83 0.29
N CYS A 21 2.58 -4.74 0.91
CA CYS A 21 1.19 -4.31 0.75
C CYS A 21 1.09 -2.99 -0.02
N THR A 22 1.87 -2.00 0.39
CA THR A 22 1.69 -0.61 -0.10
C THR A 22 2.18 -0.43 -1.53
N ILE A 23 3.39 -0.92 -1.84
CA ILE A 23 3.97 -0.84 -3.19
C ILE A 23 3.17 -1.66 -4.21
N PRO A 24 2.82 -2.95 -3.96
CA PRO A 24 2.04 -3.73 -4.91
C PRO A 24 0.64 -3.17 -5.14
N MET A 25 -0.04 -2.67 -4.10
CA MET A 25 -1.33 -1.98 -4.28
C MET A 25 -1.20 -0.70 -5.10
N CYS A 26 -0.12 0.06 -4.91
CA CYS A 26 0.11 1.29 -5.67
C CYS A 26 0.36 0.97 -7.15
N ILE A 27 1.25 0.02 -7.44
CA ILE A 27 1.55 -0.42 -8.81
C ILE A 27 0.31 -1.04 -9.46
N GLY A 28 -0.40 -1.92 -8.76
CA GLY A 28 -1.63 -2.54 -9.24
C GLY A 28 -2.73 -1.51 -9.52
N GLY A 29 -2.90 -0.53 -8.63
CA GLY A 29 -3.83 0.58 -8.83
C GLY A 29 -3.49 1.44 -10.05
N VAL A 30 -2.21 1.78 -10.24
CA VAL A 30 -1.73 2.55 -11.39
C VAL A 30 -1.93 1.77 -12.69
N MET A 31 -1.65 0.47 -12.69
CA MET A 31 -1.86 -0.41 -13.85
C MET A 31 -3.34 -0.46 -14.24
N ILE A 32 -4.25 -0.60 -13.27
CA ILE A 32 -5.70 -0.57 -13.51
C ILE A 32 -6.12 0.80 -14.05
N PHE A 33 -5.63 1.89 -13.45
CA PHE A 33 -5.95 3.25 -13.88
C PHE A 33 -5.45 3.54 -15.30
N ALA A 34 -4.30 3.00 -15.69
CA ALA A 34 -3.75 3.08 -17.04
C ALA A 34 -4.47 2.19 -18.06
N GLY A 35 -5.52 1.46 -17.66
CA GLY A 35 -6.27 0.56 -18.55
C GLY A 35 -5.59 -0.79 -18.81
N LEU A 36 -4.51 -1.10 -18.08
CA LEU A 36 -3.76 -2.35 -18.18
C LEU A 36 -4.21 -3.39 -17.13
N GLY A 37 -5.21 -3.06 -16.32
CA GLY A 37 -5.77 -3.96 -15.33
C GLY A 37 -6.61 -5.06 -15.97
N THR A 38 -6.20 -6.32 -15.81
CA THR A 38 -7.00 -7.48 -16.19
C THR A 38 -7.39 -8.27 -14.95
N TRP A 39 -8.63 -8.74 -14.90
CA TRP A 39 -9.05 -9.72 -13.92
C TRP A 39 -9.11 -11.10 -14.57
N ASN A 40 -8.81 -12.13 -13.79
CA ASN A 40 -8.95 -13.52 -14.20
C ASN A 40 -9.71 -14.25 -13.09
N THR A 41 -10.80 -14.92 -13.44
CA THR A 41 -11.49 -15.83 -12.52
C THR A 41 -11.45 -17.24 -13.08
N GLU A 42 -10.93 -18.16 -12.28
CA GLU A 42 -11.02 -19.58 -12.54
C GLU A 42 -12.13 -20.16 -11.65
N PHE A 43 -13.32 -20.35 -12.23
CA PHE A 43 -14.41 -21.06 -11.56
C PHE A 43 -14.61 -22.41 -12.28
N GLY A 44 -14.14 -23.49 -11.65
CA GLY A 44 -14.24 -24.84 -12.23
C GLY A 44 -13.41 -24.98 -13.51
N GLN A 45 -14.01 -25.49 -14.59
CA GLN A 45 -13.35 -25.65 -15.90
C GLN A 45 -13.38 -24.40 -16.78
N THR A 46 -14.01 -23.31 -16.32
CA THR A 46 -14.09 -22.06 -17.09
C THR A 46 -13.17 -21.02 -16.48
N ALA A 47 -12.13 -20.66 -17.25
CA ALA A 47 -11.33 -19.47 -17.00
C ALA A 47 -11.93 -18.30 -17.79
N GLN A 48 -12.35 -17.25 -17.09
CA GLN A 48 -12.82 -16.00 -17.69
C GLN A 48 -11.83 -14.89 -17.37
N THR A 49 -11.39 -14.18 -18.41
CA THR A 49 -10.56 -12.99 -18.30
C THR A 49 -11.29 -11.78 -18.84
N GLY A 50 -11.06 -10.62 -18.23
CA GLY A 50 -11.65 -9.37 -18.67
C GLY A 50 -10.83 -8.16 -18.24
N SER A 51 -11.19 -6.98 -18.75
CA SER A 51 -10.58 -5.72 -18.36
C SER A 51 -11.24 -5.17 -17.10
N ILE A 52 -10.44 -4.68 -16.16
CA ILE A 52 -10.92 -3.94 -15.00
C ILE A 52 -11.19 -2.49 -15.44
N PRO A 53 -12.37 -1.91 -15.14
CA PRO A 53 -12.63 -0.51 -15.48
C PRO A 53 -11.66 0.43 -14.76
N VAL A 54 -11.14 1.44 -15.46
CA VAL A 54 -10.09 2.35 -14.96
C VAL A 54 -10.45 3.05 -13.65
N ALA A 55 -11.74 3.29 -13.41
CA ALA A 55 -12.24 3.90 -12.18
C ALA A 55 -11.87 3.10 -10.91
N TYR A 56 -11.72 1.77 -11.02
CA TYR A 56 -11.35 0.92 -9.90
C TYR A 56 -9.86 1.04 -9.51
N GLY A 57 -9.01 1.64 -10.36
CA GLY A 57 -7.61 1.92 -10.03
C GLY A 57 -7.43 3.12 -9.10
N VAL A 58 -8.42 4.02 -9.02
CA VAL A 58 -8.33 5.26 -8.24
C VAL A 58 -8.27 4.99 -6.74
N ALA A 59 -9.18 4.16 -6.23
CA ALA A 59 -9.25 3.83 -4.81
C ALA A 59 -7.93 3.24 -4.24
N PRO A 60 -7.33 2.18 -4.83
CA PRO A 60 -6.06 1.65 -4.34
C PRO A 60 -4.91 2.64 -4.46
N CYS A 61 -4.84 3.46 -5.52
CA CYS A 61 -3.83 4.52 -5.63
C CYS A 61 -3.93 5.55 -4.50
N CYS A 62 -5.14 6.07 -4.23
CA CYS A 62 -5.35 7.06 -3.18
C CYS A 62 -5.04 6.50 -1.79
N LEU A 63 -5.45 5.25 -1.51
CA LEU A 63 -5.18 4.59 -0.24
C LEU A 63 -3.69 4.35 -0.03
N SER A 64 -2.95 3.89 -1.05
CA SER A 64 -1.50 3.70 -0.96
C SER A 64 -0.75 5.01 -0.67
N ILE A 65 -1.17 6.12 -1.28
CA ILE A 65 -0.58 7.45 -1.01
C ILE A 65 -0.86 7.87 0.43
N LEU A 66 -2.09 7.69 0.92
CA LEU A 66 -2.45 8.01 2.31
C LEU A 66 -1.65 7.19 3.32
N VAL A 67 -1.47 5.90 3.07
CA VAL A 67 -0.67 5.00 3.92
C VAL A 67 0.80 5.42 3.97
N LEU A 68 1.35 6.00 2.91
CA LEU A 68 2.72 6.55 2.91
C LEU A 68 2.80 7.93 3.57
N ALA A 69 1.84 8.81 3.27
CA ALA A 69 1.86 10.19 3.72
C ALA A 69 1.62 10.32 5.23
N VAL A 70 0.67 9.56 5.80
CA VAL A 70 0.28 9.68 7.21
C VAL A 70 1.43 9.37 8.18
N PRO A 71 2.19 8.26 8.05
CA PRO A 71 3.33 7.98 8.92
C PRO A 71 4.45 9.00 8.78
N LEU A 72 4.69 9.50 7.56
CA LEU A 72 5.66 10.57 7.30
C LEU A 72 5.26 11.87 8.00
N LEU A 73 4.00 12.27 7.89
CA LEU A 73 3.47 13.45 8.58
C LEU A 73 3.56 13.30 10.10
N LEU A 74 3.13 12.16 10.65
CA LEU A 74 3.25 11.87 12.08
C LEU A 74 4.70 11.91 12.55
N TRP A 75 5.64 11.35 11.78
CA TRP A 75 7.06 11.43 12.09
C TRP A 75 7.55 12.87 12.10
N VAL A 76 7.21 13.67 11.08
CA VAL A 76 7.58 15.10 11.03
C VAL A 76 7.04 15.84 12.25
N PHE A 77 5.76 15.71 12.58
CA PHE A 77 5.17 16.44 13.71
C PHE A 77 5.65 15.93 15.08
N LEU A 78 5.77 14.61 15.28
CA LEU A 78 6.16 14.03 16.58
C LEU A 78 7.66 14.11 16.87
N VAL A 79 8.51 14.03 15.83
CA VAL A 79 9.97 14.10 16.00
C VAL A 79 10.44 15.56 15.98
N ARG A 80 9.89 16.42 15.11
CA ARG A 80 10.27 17.85 15.10
C ARG A 80 9.63 18.66 16.23
N GLY A 81 8.48 18.23 16.76
CA GLY A 81 7.84 18.87 17.93
C GLY A 81 8.57 18.62 19.26
N LYS A 82 9.60 17.77 19.29
CA LYS A 82 10.40 17.48 20.49
C LYS A 82 11.59 18.41 20.71
N GLY A 83 11.68 19.50 19.92
CA GLY A 83 12.74 20.50 19.98
C GLY A 83 12.27 21.93 20.28
N GLN A 84 11.02 22.11 20.73
CA GLN A 84 10.55 23.36 21.36
C GLN A 84 10.14 23.08 22.81
#